data_AF-A0A8C7FGH3-F1
#
_entry.id   AF-A0A8C7FGH3-F1
#
_cell.length_a   1.000
_cell.length_b   1.000
_cell.length_c   1.000
_cell.angle_alpha   90.00
_cell.angle_beta   90.00
_cell.angle_gamma   90.00
#
_symmetry.space_group_name_H-M   'P 1'
#
loop_
_entity.id
_entity.type
_entity.pdbx_description
1 polymer ?
#
loop_
_entity_poly.entity_id
_entity_poly.type
_entity_poly.pdbx_seq_one_letter_code
_entity_poly.pdbx_strand_id
1 'polypeptide(L)'
;MVEQRVEPAKKAAQVIHKKLLGCLQSQLGLDTERRMKKLPLMLLSVSMAESFKDFDADSSIRKVLEMCCFMENHLAKTLAEFELKLEKEVLEPLNKLSEEDLPEILKNKKQFAKLTMDWHNALNKHFVVSCGSFSLLHTVDMVIHSLQDQYSADLYHFATKEEAYANYFIRLLELQAEHHKNSHDFLERNITELKEKFKAHLTSMATTNNSRGKVYGEPLLTHLYDSGREIAVPIQECVHMLLHTGMREEGLFRLAAAASVVKRLKSSLDGGVMNHSEFTDPHAVAGALKSYLRELPEPLMTFELYNDWFQAAGKKELTDKLEQFKIVLKKLPSENYNNLRYLVQFLSCLSEQQAVNRMSPSNIAIVLGPNLLWPHMEGEAALLDMASASSVQVVAVVEPLIKYSSSLFPEGTVPPSMFCLLVFRGGVLGVL
;
A
#
# COMPACT_ATOMS: atom_id res chain seq x y z
N MET A 1 -23.46 48.78 6.49
CA MET A 1 -22.62 47.55 6.49
C MET A 1 -23.19 46.46 5.57
N VAL A 2 -24.46 46.07 5.68
CA VAL A 2 -25.08 45.02 4.82
C VAL A 2 -24.94 45.31 3.32
N GLU A 3 -25.25 46.54 2.90
CA GLU A 3 -25.20 46.99 1.51
C GLU A 3 -23.82 46.79 0.82
N GLN A 4 -22.72 46.88 1.58
CA GLN A 4 -21.37 46.71 1.03
C GLN A 4 -21.06 45.25 0.66
N ARG A 5 -21.85 44.29 1.18
CA ARG A 5 -21.66 42.85 0.97
C ARG A 5 -22.44 42.29 -0.22
N VAL A 6 -23.46 43.01 -0.71
CA VAL A 6 -24.33 42.56 -1.82
C VAL A 6 -23.56 42.36 -3.12
N GLU A 7 -22.73 43.33 -3.52
CA GLU A 7 -21.94 43.24 -4.77
C GLU A 7 -20.85 42.15 -4.70
N PRO A 8 -20.04 42.03 -3.61
CA PRO A 8 -19.13 40.90 -3.44
C PRO A 8 -19.84 39.54 -3.45
N ALA A 9 -21.00 39.41 -2.79
CA ALA A 9 -21.76 38.16 -2.76
C ALA A 9 -22.22 37.74 -4.16
N LYS A 10 -22.72 38.70 -4.96
CA LYS A 10 -23.11 38.44 -6.35
C LYS A 10 -21.92 37.94 -7.18
N LYS A 11 -20.79 38.64 -7.10
CA LYS A 11 -19.58 38.27 -7.83
C LYS A 11 -19.08 36.88 -7.43
N ALA A 12 -19.08 36.57 -6.13
CA ALA A 12 -18.69 35.26 -5.64
C ALA A 12 -19.62 34.16 -6.16
N ALA A 13 -20.95 34.32 -6.02
CA ALA A 13 -21.94 33.37 -6.52
C ALA A 13 -21.78 33.12 -8.02
N GLN A 14 -21.62 34.16 -8.83
CA GLN A 14 -21.48 34.05 -10.28
C GLN A 14 -20.17 33.35 -10.70
N VAL A 15 -19.04 33.72 -10.08
CA VAL A 15 -17.74 33.11 -10.39
C VAL A 15 -17.71 31.64 -9.99
N ILE A 16 -18.21 31.33 -8.78
CA ILE A 16 -18.20 29.97 -8.25
C ILE A 16 -19.16 29.10 -9.05
N HIS A 17 -20.39 29.57 -9.35
CA HIS A 17 -21.33 28.84 -10.21
C HIS A 17 -20.69 28.48 -11.56
N LYS A 18 -20.08 29.46 -12.25
CA LYS A 18 -19.42 29.23 -13.54
C LYS A 18 -18.26 28.23 -13.45
N LYS A 19 -17.47 28.28 -12.38
CA LYS A 19 -16.33 27.37 -12.19
C LYS A 19 -16.78 25.97 -11.81
N LEU A 20 -17.78 25.85 -10.95
CA LEU A 20 -18.36 24.59 -10.52
C LEU A 20 -19.03 23.85 -11.68
N LEU A 21 -19.65 24.55 -12.62
CA LEU A 21 -20.13 23.96 -13.87
C LEU A 21 -19.02 23.28 -14.68
N GLY A 22 -17.82 23.86 -14.69
CA GLY A 22 -16.65 23.26 -15.35
C GLY A 22 -16.09 22.03 -14.65
N CYS A 23 -16.51 21.76 -13.41
CA CYS A 23 -16.14 20.56 -12.66
C CYS A 23 -17.08 19.38 -12.91
N LEU A 24 -18.28 19.62 -13.44
CA LEU A 24 -19.22 18.56 -13.79
C LEU A 24 -18.81 17.86 -15.09
N GLN A 25 -18.96 16.54 -15.11
CA GLN A 25 -18.72 15.71 -16.29
C GLN A 25 -19.99 15.50 -17.11
N SER A 26 -21.17 15.53 -16.48
CA SER A 26 -22.45 15.38 -17.18
C SER A 26 -23.11 16.72 -17.55
N GLN A 27 -24.00 16.66 -18.56
CA GLN A 27 -24.79 17.82 -18.98
C GLN A 27 -25.90 18.15 -17.97
N LEU A 28 -26.17 19.44 -17.78
CA LEU A 28 -27.24 19.95 -16.92
C LEU A 28 -28.64 19.54 -17.40
N GLY A 29 -29.59 19.49 -16.47
CA GLY A 29 -31.01 19.25 -16.71
C GLY A 29 -31.38 17.81 -17.09
N LEU A 30 -30.42 16.89 -17.02
CA LEU A 30 -30.64 15.48 -17.28
C LEU A 30 -30.98 14.72 -15.98
N ASP A 31 -31.81 13.70 -16.10
CA ASP A 31 -32.03 12.72 -15.04
C ASP A 31 -30.78 11.85 -14.83
N THR A 32 -30.69 11.21 -13.66
CA THR A 32 -29.53 10.40 -13.25
C THR A 32 -29.14 9.38 -14.33
N GLU A 33 -30.11 8.74 -14.97
CA GLU A 33 -29.85 7.69 -15.95
C GLU A 33 -29.20 8.23 -17.23
N ARG A 34 -29.67 9.36 -17.77
CA ARG A 34 -29.06 9.99 -18.96
C ARG A 34 -27.70 10.61 -18.66
N ARG A 35 -27.49 11.13 -17.44
CA ARG A 35 -26.18 11.59 -16.98
C ARG A 35 -25.18 10.44 -16.98
N MET A 36 -25.55 9.35 -16.31
CA MET A 36 -24.71 8.15 -16.16
C MET A 36 -24.23 7.63 -17.51
N LYS A 37 -25.12 7.51 -18.51
CA LYS A 37 -24.77 7.01 -19.86
C LYS A 37 -23.67 7.79 -20.58
N LYS A 38 -23.46 9.06 -20.22
CA LYS A 38 -22.44 9.93 -20.85
C LYS A 38 -21.14 10.01 -20.05
N LEU A 39 -21.09 9.44 -18.84
CA LEU A 39 -19.90 9.51 -18.00
C LEU A 39 -18.80 8.59 -18.53
N PRO A 40 -17.52 9.01 -18.50
CA PRO A 40 -16.39 8.18 -18.90
C PRO A 40 -16.32 6.83 -18.19
N LEU A 41 -16.65 6.78 -16.89
CA LEU A 41 -16.68 5.54 -16.10
C LEU A 41 -17.74 4.55 -16.65
N MET A 42 -18.89 5.04 -17.08
CA MET A 42 -19.91 4.20 -17.71
C MET A 42 -19.42 3.65 -19.06
N LEU A 43 -18.77 4.49 -19.88
CA LEU A 43 -18.19 4.06 -21.15
C LEU A 43 -17.11 2.98 -20.93
N LEU A 44 -16.25 3.16 -19.93
CA LEU A 44 -15.26 2.15 -19.53
C LEU A 44 -15.93 0.84 -19.12
N SER A 45 -17.00 0.91 -18.32
CA SER A 45 -17.76 -0.29 -17.92
C SER A 45 -18.35 -1.03 -19.13
N VAL A 46 -18.86 -0.31 -20.14
CA VAL A 46 -19.38 -0.91 -21.38
C VAL A 46 -18.26 -1.57 -22.17
N SER A 47 -17.10 -0.93 -22.32
CA SER A 47 -15.95 -1.53 -23.01
C SER A 47 -15.39 -2.75 -22.28
N MET A 48 -15.40 -2.76 -20.93
CA MET A 48 -15.07 -3.95 -20.13
C MET A 48 -16.09 -5.06 -20.37
N ALA A 49 -17.39 -4.72 -20.46
CA ALA A 49 -18.48 -5.65 -20.72
C ALA A 49 -18.43 -6.30 -22.11
N GLU A 50 -17.94 -5.57 -23.10
CA GLU A 50 -17.68 -6.11 -24.43
C GLU A 50 -16.46 -7.03 -24.40
N SER A 51 -15.37 -6.59 -23.76
CA SER A 51 -14.11 -7.33 -23.70
C SER A 51 -14.22 -8.67 -22.97
N PHE A 52 -14.96 -8.76 -21.86
CA PHE A 52 -15.01 -10.02 -21.11
C PHE A 52 -15.81 -11.13 -21.80
N LYS A 53 -16.66 -10.81 -22.79
CA LYS A 53 -17.44 -11.80 -23.56
C LYS A 53 -16.56 -12.70 -24.42
N ASP A 54 -15.38 -12.21 -24.79
CA ASP A 54 -14.41 -12.94 -25.61
C ASP A 54 -13.58 -13.95 -24.80
N PHE A 55 -13.71 -13.94 -23.47
CA PHE A 55 -13.01 -14.88 -22.59
C PHE A 55 -13.90 -16.05 -22.19
N ASP A 56 -13.27 -17.22 -22.00
CA ASP A 56 -13.92 -18.41 -21.46
C ASP A 56 -14.56 -18.15 -20.09
N ALA A 57 -15.71 -18.80 -19.82
CA ALA A 57 -16.47 -18.62 -18.57
C ALA A 57 -15.65 -18.92 -17.30
N ASP A 58 -14.67 -19.81 -17.40
CA ASP A 58 -13.80 -20.18 -16.29
C ASP A 58 -12.56 -19.30 -16.14
N SER A 59 -12.30 -18.42 -17.11
CA SER A 59 -11.15 -17.54 -17.09
C SER A 59 -11.16 -16.64 -15.85
N SER A 60 -10.06 -16.65 -15.10
CA SER A 60 -9.88 -15.77 -13.95
C SER A 60 -9.88 -14.29 -14.37
N ILE A 61 -9.35 -13.98 -15.55
CA ILE A 61 -9.39 -12.64 -16.15
C ILE A 61 -10.83 -12.22 -16.40
N ARG A 62 -11.68 -13.12 -16.93
CA ARG A 62 -13.10 -12.83 -17.14
C ARG A 62 -13.79 -12.48 -15.83
N LYS A 63 -13.63 -13.31 -14.79
CA LYS A 63 -14.26 -13.11 -13.48
C LYS A 63 -13.84 -11.79 -12.82
N VAL A 64 -12.57 -11.43 -12.93
CA VAL A 64 -12.04 -10.14 -12.44
C VAL A 64 -12.60 -8.98 -13.27
N LEU A 65 -12.62 -9.10 -14.59
CA LEU A 65 -13.09 -8.06 -15.51
C LEU A 65 -14.61 -7.82 -15.40
N GLU A 66 -15.39 -8.87 -15.15
CA GLU A 66 -16.82 -8.78 -14.81
C GLU A 66 -17.05 -7.98 -13.52
N MET A 67 -16.23 -8.22 -12.49
CA MET A 67 -16.29 -7.45 -11.24
C MET A 67 -15.89 -5.99 -11.44
N CYS A 68 -14.81 -5.74 -12.19
CA CYS A 68 -14.41 -4.38 -12.56
C CYS A 68 -15.54 -3.65 -13.31
N CYS A 69 -16.17 -4.30 -14.29
CA CYS A 69 -17.32 -3.75 -15.01
C CYS A 69 -18.46 -3.35 -14.05
N PHE A 70 -18.82 -4.22 -13.11
CA PHE A 70 -19.86 -3.93 -12.11
C PHE A 70 -19.48 -2.73 -11.24
N MET A 71 -18.23 -2.67 -10.77
CA MET A 71 -17.75 -1.60 -9.92
C MET A 71 -17.73 -0.25 -10.64
N GLU A 72 -17.23 -0.20 -11.88
CA GLU A 72 -17.20 1.01 -12.70
C GLU A 72 -18.62 1.54 -12.98
N ASN A 73 -19.58 0.64 -13.26
CA ASN A 73 -20.97 1.02 -13.45
C ASN A 73 -21.58 1.64 -12.18
N HIS A 74 -21.32 1.03 -11.01
CA HIS A 74 -21.78 1.57 -9.73
C HIS A 74 -21.17 2.95 -9.42
N LEU A 75 -19.87 3.14 -9.69
CA LEU A 75 -19.20 4.43 -9.52
C LEU A 75 -19.77 5.49 -10.47
N ALA A 76 -20.05 5.12 -11.73
CA ALA A 76 -20.71 6.02 -12.67
C ALA A 76 -22.10 6.46 -12.17
N LYS A 77 -22.89 5.52 -11.62
CA LYS A 77 -24.18 5.84 -11.00
C LYS A 77 -24.03 6.78 -9.80
N THR A 78 -23.10 6.48 -8.90
CA THR A 78 -22.81 7.29 -7.71
C THR A 78 -22.37 8.71 -8.08
N LEU A 79 -21.55 8.86 -9.13
CA LEU A 79 -21.16 10.16 -9.68
C LEU A 79 -22.35 10.91 -10.29
N ALA A 80 -23.20 10.22 -11.06
CA ALA A 80 -24.39 10.85 -11.65
C ALA A 80 -25.39 11.35 -10.59
N GLU A 81 -25.58 10.59 -9.50
CA GLU A 81 -26.43 11.00 -8.37
C GLU A 81 -25.84 12.20 -7.62
N PHE A 82 -24.52 12.21 -7.39
CA PHE A 82 -23.82 13.35 -6.81
C PHE A 82 -23.98 14.60 -7.67
N GLU A 83 -23.73 14.52 -8.98
CA GLU A 83 -23.84 15.68 -9.88
C GLU A 83 -25.28 16.21 -9.95
N LEU A 84 -26.29 15.34 -9.86
CA LEU A 84 -27.69 15.75 -9.79
C LEU A 84 -28.03 16.47 -8.47
N LYS A 85 -27.55 15.95 -7.33
CA LYS A 85 -27.73 16.63 -6.03
C LYS A 85 -27.02 17.98 -6.03
N LEU A 86 -25.79 18.02 -6.54
CA LEU A 86 -24.99 19.24 -6.63
C LEU A 86 -25.65 20.30 -7.54
N GLU A 87 -26.26 19.86 -8.65
CA GLU A 87 -27.05 20.73 -9.51
C GLU A 87 -28.21 21.38 -8.75
N LYS A 88 -29.06 20.55 -8.13
CA LYS A 88 -30.30 21.01 -7.49
C LYS A 88 -30.09 21.81 -6.21
N GLU A 89 -29.14 21.38 -5.38
CA GLU A 89 -28.97 21.91 -4.02
C GLU A 89 -27.95 23.05 -3.95
N VAL A 90 -27.10 23.22 -4.97
CA VAL A 90 -26.03 24.22 -4.97
C VAL A 90 -26.04 25.07 -6.24
N LEU A 91 -25.96 24.47 -7.43
CA LEU A 91 -25.82 25.25 -8.66
C LEU A 91 -27.07 26.07 -9.00
N GLU A 92 -28.26 25.48 -8.92
CA GLU A 92 -29.54 26.16 -9.17
C GLU A 92 -29.75 27.33 -8.17
N PRO A 93 -29.61 27.15 -6.84
CA PRO A 93 -29.69 28.25 -5.89
C PRO A 93 -28.62 29.33 -6.08
N LEU A 94 -27.37 28.96 -6.39
CA LEU A 94 -26.31 29.94 -6.65
C LEU A 94 -26.58 30.76 -7.92
N ASN A 95 -27.10 30.12 -8.98
CA ASN A 95 -27.45 30.82 -10.21
C ASN A 95 -28.59 31.81 -9.98
N LYS A 96 -29.64 31.36 -9.28
CA LYS A 96 -30.76 32.22 -8.89
C LYS A 96 -30.28 33.42 -8.07
N LEU A 97 -29.40 33.17 -7.10
CA LEU A 97 -28.81 34.23 -6.27
C LEU A 97 -28.03 35.25 -7.12
N SER A 98 -27.23 34.80 -8.09
CA SER A 98 -26.39 35.67 -8.92
C SER A 98 -27.13 36.43 -10.02
N GLU A 99 -28.16 35.83 -10.62
CA GLU A 99 -28.83 36.35 -11.82
C GLU A 99 -30.21 36.97 -11.53
N GLU A 100 -30.89 36.58 -10.44
CA GLU A 100 -32.21 37.11 -10.07
C GLU A 100 -32.14 37.96 -8.79
N ASP A 101 -31.83 37.33 -7.65
CA ASP A 101 -32.04 37.96 -6.34
C ASP A 101 -31.12 39.17 -6.11
N LEU A 102 -29.79 39.03 -6.28
CA LEU A 102 -28.85 40.13 -6.00
C LEU A 102 -28.85 41.26 -7.07
N PRO A 103 -29.01 40.98 -8.38
CA PRO A 103 -29.17 42.02 -9.38
C PRO A 103 -30.36 42.95 -9.14
N GLU A 104 -31.49 42.44 -8.64
CA GLU A 104 -32.67 43.24 -8.31
C GLU A 104 -32.37 44.28 -7.22
N ILE A 105 -31.72 43.85 -6.13
CA ILE A 105 -31.28 44.74 -5.04
C ILE A 105 -30.34 45.84 -5.56
N LEU A 106 -29.39 45.47 -6.43
CA LEU A 106 -28.44 46.41 -7.02
C LEU A 106 -29.10 47.37 -8.01
N LYS A 107 -30.14 46.94 -8.71
CA LYS A 107 -30.95 47.80 -9.59
C LYS A 107 -31.74 48.81 -8.77
N ASN A 108 -32.42 48.37 -7.70
CA ASN A 108 -33.17 49.24 -6.79
C ASN A 108 -32.26 50.26 -6.12
N LYS A 109 -31.05 49.85 -5.70
CA LYS A 109 -29.99 50.76 -5.21
C LYS A 109 -29.65 51.86 -6.22
N LYS A 110 -29.40 51.51 -7.49
CA LYS A 110 -29.05 52.47 -8.54
C LYS A 110 -30.21 53.41 -8.87
N GLN A 111 -31.43 52.90 -8.92
CA GLN A 111 -32.64 53.69 -9.16
C GLN A 111 -32.90 54.67 -8.01
N PHE A 112 -32.80 54.21 -6.77
CA PHE A 112 -32.91 55.05 -5.57
C PHE A 112 -31.86 56.17 -5.56
N ALA A 113 -30.58 55.84 -5.82
CA ALA A 113 -29.51 56.84 -5.88
C ALA A 113 -29.73 57.88 -7.00
N LYS A 114 -30.18 57.44 -8.18
CA LYS A 114 -30.48 58.34 -9.30
C LYS A 114 -31.64 59.28 -8.98
N LEU A 115 -32.77 58.76 -8.51
CA LEU A 115 -33.96 59.57 -8.21
C LEU A 115 -33.71 60.53 -7.05
N THR A 116 -32.94 60.10 -6.05
CA THR A 116 -32.50 60.97 -4.96
C THR A 116 -31.65 62.13 -5.52
N MET A 117 -30.67 61.86 -6.38
CA MET A 117 -29.83 62.89 -7.00
C MET A 117 -30.64 63.83 -7.90
N ASP A 118 -31.53 63.30 -8.74
CA ASP A 118 -32.38 64.09 -9.64
C ASP A 118 -33.34 64.99 -8.86
N TRP A 119 -33.90 64.50 -7.74
CA TRP A 119 -34.74 65.29 -6.84
C TRP A 119 -33.96 66.40 -6.14
N HIS A 120 -32.77 66.13 -5.60
CA HIS A 120 -31.90 67.17 -5.00
C HIS A 120 -31.51 68.23 -6.04
N ASN A 121 -31.20 67.82 -7.27
CA ASN A 121 -30.91 68.73 -8.38
C ASN A 121 -32.13 69.56 -8.79
N ALA A 122 -33.32 68.96 -8.80
CA ALA A 122 -34.58 69.65 -9.08
C ALA A 122 -34.92 70.65 -7.97
N LEU A 123 -34.76 70.27 -6.70
CA LEU A 123 -34.95 71.14 -5.54
C LEU A 123 -34.03 72.36 -5.59
N ASN A 124 -32.75 72.15 -5.90
CA ASN A 124 -31.77 73.24 -6.05
C ASN A 124 -32.08 74.15 -7.25
N LYS A 125 -32.70 73.65 -8.32
CA LYS A 125 -33.13 74.44 -9.48
C LYS A 125 -34.48 75.16 -9.26
N HIS A 126 -35.41 74.57 -8.51
CA HIS A 126 -36.77 75.06 -8.29
C HIS A 126 -36.93 76.02 -7.12
N PHE A 127 -35.85 76.35 -6.38
CA PHE A 127 -35.84 77.47 -5.43
C PHE A 127 -36.14 78.84 -6.08
N VAL A 128 -36.40 78.88 -7.41
CA VAL A 128 -36.64 80.09 -8.21
C VAL A 128 -38.07 80.21 -8.82
N VAL A 129 -38.96 79.20 -8.86
CA VAL A 129 -40.28 79.38 -9.55
C VAL A 129 -41.51 78.65 -8.96
N SER A 130 -42.48 79.47 -8.53
CA SER A 130 -43.97 79.40 -8.55
C SER A 130 -44.77 78.15 -8.10
N CYS A 131 -45.93 78.45 -7.52
CA CYS A 131 -46.93 77.64 -6.79
C CYS A 131 -47.49 76.39 -7.52
N GLY A 132 -47.33 76.28 -8.86
CA GLY A 132 -47.77 75.11 -9.64
C GLY A 132 -46.86 73.88 -9.54
N SER A 133 -45.64 74.04 -9.01
CA SER A 133 -44.61 72.97 -8.97
C SER A 133 -44.73 72.05 -7.75
N PHE A 134 -45.58 72.36 -6.77
CA PHE A 134 -45.63 71.69 -5.46
C PHE A 134 -46.27 70.30 -5.51
N SER A 135 -47.33 70.10 -6.32
CA SER A 135 -47.98 68.79 -6.45
C SER A 135 -47.07 67.75 -7.11
N LEU A 136 -46.30 68.17 -8.12
CA LEU A 136 -45.37 67.30 -8.84
C LEU A 136 -44.18 66.92 -7.95
N LEU A 137 -43.68 67.87 -7.16
CA LEU A 137 -42.65 67.62 -6.13
C LEU A 137 -43.13 66.60 -5.09
N HIS A 138 -44.36 66.74 -4.59
CA HIS A 138 -44.94 65.80 -3.62
C HIS A 138 -45.09 64.39 -4.22
N THR A 139 -45.52 64.27 -5.48
CA THR A 139 -45.59 62.95 -6.13
C THR A 139 -44.23 62.29 -6.33
N VAL A 140 -43.18 63.05 -6.64
CA VAL A 140 -41.82 62.52 -6.78
C VAL A 140 -41.26 62.10 -5.41
N ASP A 141 -41.53 62.89 -4.38
CA ASP A 141 -41.15 62.60 -2.99
C ASP A 141 -41.79 61.30 -2.48
N MET A 142 -43.08 61.10 -2.74
CA MET A 142 -43.78 59.85 -2.45
C MET A 142 -43.15 58.64 -3.16
N VAL A 143 -42.74 58.80 -4.43
CA VAL A 143 -42.07 57.73 -5.21
C VAL A 143 -40.69 57.40 -4.63
N ILE A 144 -39.92 58.40 -4.19
CA ILE A 144 -38.62 58.19 -3.55
C ILE A 144 -38.78 57.45 -2.23
N HIS A 145 -39.74 57.84 -1.39
CA HIS A 145 -40.04 57.14 -0.14
C HIS A 145 -40.47 55.69 -0.38
N SER A 146 -41.35 55.44 -1.36
CA SER A 146 -41.75 54.06 -1.70
C SER A 146 -40.58 53.21 -2.19
N LEU A 147 -39.66 53.77 -2.99
CA LEU A 147 -38.45 53.08 -3.43
C LEU A 147 -37.44 52.86 -2.30
N GLN A 148 -37.36 53.79 -1.35
CA GLN A 148 -36.55 53.65 -0.15
C GLN A 148 -37.05 52.48 0.70
N ASP A 149 -38.36 52.41 0.93
CA ASP A 149 -38.99 51.33 1.71
C ASP A 149 -38.76 49.97 1.04
N GLN A 150 -38.93 49.89 -0.29
CA GLN A 150 -38.66 48.68 -1.06
C GLN A 150 -37.19 48.26 -0.97
N TYR A 151 -36.25 49.19 -1.18
CA TYR A 151 -34.81 48.90 -1.11
C TYR A 151 -34.38 48.50 0.31
N SER A 152 -34.94 49.14 1.34
CA SER A 152 -34.71 48.74 2.73
C SER A 152 -35.23 47.34 3.00
N ALA A 153 -36.45 47.00 2.55
CA ALA A 153 -37.01 45.66 2.69
C ALA A 153 -36.14 44.58 2.02
N ASP A 154 -35.65 44.86 0.81
CA ASP A 154 -34.73 43.97 0.07
C ASP A 154 -33.42 43.73 0.84
N LEU A 155 -32.84 44.78 1.44
CA LEU A 155 -31.62 44.68 2.25
C LEU A 155 -31.83 43.88 3.55
N TYR A 156 -32.98 44.05 4.20
CA TYR A 156 -33.34 43.23 5.37
C TYR A 156 -33.51 41.77 4.97
N HIS A 157 -34.20 41.50 3.87
CA HIS A 157 -34.36 40.14 3.34
C HIS A 157 -33.01 39.50 3.02
N PHE A 158 -32.09 40.22 2.36
CA PHE A 158 -30.72 39.76 2.14
C PHE A 158 -29.99 39.45 3.45
N ALA A 159 -30.06 40.35 4.44
CA ALA A 159 -29.42 40.15 5.74
C ALA A 159 -29.94 38.90 6.46
N THR A 160 -31.25 38.64 6.41
CA THR A 160 -31.85 37.45 7.04
C THR A 160 -31.50 36.14 6.34
N LYS A 161 -31.22 36.17 5.04
CA LYS A 161 -30.86 34.98 4.23
C LYS A 161 -29.37 34.79 4.03
N GLU A 162 -28.53 35.69 4.53
CA GLU A 162 -27.08 35.64 4.34
C GLU A 162 -26.47 34.32 4.84
N GLU A 163 -26.92 33.83 6.00
CA GLU A 163 -26.50 32.53 6.53
C GLU A 163 -26.96 31.36 5.64
N ALA A 164 -28.17 31.46 5.06
CA ALA A 164 -28.66 30.45 4.11
C ALA A 164 -27.84 30.42 2.82
N TYR A 165 -27.34 31.58 2.34
CA TYR A 165 -26.44 31.63 1.19
C TYR A 165 -25.06 31.04 1.51
N ALA A 166 -24.55 31.28 2.73
CA ALA A 166 -23.31 30.64 3.18
C ALA A 166 -23.45 29.11 3.24
N ASN A 167 -24.62 28.60 3.62
CA ASN A 167 -24.91 27.17 3.65
C ASN A 167 -24.81 26.50 2.27
N TYR A 168 -24.97 27.20 1.14
CA TYR A 168 -24.75 26.60 -0.18
C TYR A 168 -23.30 26.15 -0.38
N PHE A 169 -22.33 26.89 0.16
CA PHE A 169 -20.91 26.53 0.07
C PHE A 169 -20.54 25.40 1.04
N ILE A 170 -21.15 25.37 2.22
CA ILE A 170 -21.01 24.25 3.15
C ILE A 170 -21.60 22.99 2.51
N ARG A 171 -22.79 23.11 1.92
CA ARG A 171 -23.49 22.00 1.27
C ARG A 171 -22.70 21.40 0.11
N LEU A 172 -22.01 22.22 -0.67
CA LEU A 172 -21.05 21.76 -1.68
C LEU A 172 -20.01 20.80 -1.08
N LEU A 173 -19.38 21.19 0.03
CA LEU A 173 -18.34 20.38 0.69
C LEU A 173 -18.92 19.10 1.30
N GLU A 174 -20.11 19.18 1.90
CA GLU A 174 -20.82 18.00 2.43
C GLU A 174 -21.12 16.97 1.34
N LEU A 175 -21.66 17.42 0.20
CA LEU A 175 -21.98 16.54 -0.93
C LEU A 175 -20.71 15.91 -1.51
N GLN A 176 -19.60 16.65 -1.60
CA GLN A 176 -18.31 16.11 -2.04
C GLN A 176 -17.79 15.05 -1.05
N ALA A 177 -17.85 15.33 0.24
CA ALA A 177 -17.43 14.39 1.28
C ALA A 177 -18.28 13.11 1.27
N GLU A 178 -19.61 13.23 1.15
CA GLU A 178 -20.53 12.09 1.03
C GLU A 178 -20.20 11.25 -0.21
N HIS A 179 -20.03 11.89 -1.37
CA HIS A 179 -19.68 11.20 -2.61
C HIS A 179 -18.35 10.43 -2.52
N HIS A 180 -17.29 11.08 -2.04
CA HIS A 180 -15.98 10.45 -1.94
C HIS A 180 -15.96 9.33 -0.91
N LYS A 181 -16.63 9.51 0.24
CA LYS A 181 -16.77 8.47 1.26
C LYS A 181 -17.53 7.25 0.71
N ASN A 182 -18.69 7.46 0.10
CA ASN A 182 -19.49 6.36 -0.45
C ASN A 182 -18.72 5.59 -1.54
N SER A 183 -17.99 6.31 -2.39
CA SER A 183 -17.15 5.70 -3.44
C SER A 183 -15.99 4.90 -2.85
N HIS A 184 -15.33 5.44 -1.81
CA HIS A 184 -14.22 4.77 -1.12
C HIS A 184 -14.68 3.50 -0.39
N ASP A 185 -15.72 3.60 0.44
CA ASP A 185 -16.27 2.47 1.21
C ASP A 185 -16.71 1.33 0.27
N PHE A 186 -17.32 1.69 -0.87
CA PHE A 186 -17.70 0.73 -1.90
C PHE A 186 -16.49 0.07 -2.57
N LEU A 187 -15.48 0.85 -2.96
CA LEU A 187 -14.26 0.34 -3.59
C LEU A 187 -13.49 -0.57 -2.64
N GLU A 188 -13.26 -0.13 -1.40
CA GLU A 188 -12.51 -0.89 -0.40
C GLU A 188 -13.14 -2.25 -0.14
N ARG A 189 -14.47 -2.28 0.08
CA ARG A 189 -15.22 -3.52 0.27
C ARG A 189 -15.06 -4.48 -0.91
N ASN A 190 -15.30 -4.01 -2.13
CA ASN A 190 -15.31 -4.89 -3.31
C ASN A 190 -13.89 -5.30 -3.74
N ILE A 191 -12.88 -4.44 -3.59
CA ILE A 191 -11.48 -4.80 -3.84
C ILE A 191 -11.03 -5.88 -2.86
N THR A 192 -11.39 -5.75 -1.57
CA THR A 192 -11.03 -6.74 -0.55
C THR A 192 -11.67 -8.09 -0.86
N GLU A 193 -12.99 -8.10 -1.13
CA GLU A 193 -13.72 -9.31 -1.50
C GLU A 193 -13.15 -9.97 -2.78
N LEU A 194 -12.80 -9.16 -3.79
CA LEU A 194 -12.20 -9.63 -5.03
C LEU A 194 -10.81 -10.24 -4.80
N LYS A 195 -9.95 -9.58 -4.00
CA LYS A 195 -8.62 -10.09 -3.64
C LYS A 195 -8.72 -11.38 -2.85
N GLU A 196 -9.66 -11.48 -1.91
CA GLU A 196 -9.89 -12.69 -1.14
C GLU A 196 -10.40 -13.83 -2.01
N LYS A 197 -11.37 -13.59 -2.89
CA LYS A 197 -11.87 -14.59 -3.85
C LYS A 197 -10.80 -15.03 -4.85
N PHE A 198 -9.97 -14.09 -5.33
CA PHE A 198 -8.86 -14.42 -6.22
C PHE A 198 -7.78 -15.21 -5.48
N LYS A 199 -7.44 -14.83 -4.25
CA LYS A 199 -6.53 -15.59 -3.38
C LYS A 199 -7.09 -16.98 -3.08
N ALA A 200 -8.37 -17.10 -2.73
CA ALA A 200 -9.04 -18.37 -2.48
C ALA A 200 -9.12 -19.25 -3.75
N HIS A 201 -9.36 -18.66 -4.93
CA HIS A 201 -9.36 -19.39 -6.19
C HIS A 201 -7.96 -19.90 -6.55
N LEU A 202 -6.93 -19.06 -6.37
CA LEU A 202 -5.52 -19.47 -6.46
C LEU A 202 -5.21 -20.59 -5.45
N THR A 203 -5.73 -20.51 -4.22
CA THR A 203 -5.60 -21.57 -3.19
C THR A 203 -6.35 -22.85 -3.58
N SER A 204 -7.50 -22.76 -4.25
CA SER A 204 -8.26 -23.94 -4.71
C SER A 204 -7.65 -24.60 -5.95
N MET A 205 -7.12 -23.82 -6.91
CA MET A 205 -6.34 -24.35 -8.05
C MET A 205 -5.02 -24.98 -7.58
N ALA A 206 -4.50 -24.51 -6.44
CA ALA A 206 -3.36 -25.12 -5.75
C ALA A 206 -3.70 -26.44 -5.03
N THR A 207 -4.97 -26.77 -4.80
CA THR A 207 -5.36 -28.11 -4.33
C THR A 207 -5.47 -29.14 -5.45
N THR A 208 -5.53 -28.71 -6.72
CA THR A 208 -5.53 -29.60 -7.90
C THR A 208 -4.18 -29.72 -8.59
N ASN A 209 -3.25 -28.76 -8.41
CA ASN A 209 -1.90 -28.82 -8.95
C ASN A 209 -0.85 -28.93 -7.83
N ASN A 210 -0.15 -30.06 -7.85
CA ASN A 210 0.69 -30.67 -6.82
C ASN A 210 2.02 -29.92 -6.53
N SER A 211 2.02 -28.59 -6.33
CA SER A 211 3.28 -27.83 -6.20
C SER A 211 3.29 -26.60 -5.26
N ARG A 212 2.25 -26.32 -4.47
CA ARG A 212 2.22 -25.08 -3.64
C ARG A 212 2.68 -25.21 -2.19
N GLY A 213 3.72 -26.01 -2.01
CA GLY A 213 4.52 -26.02 -0.79
C GLY A 213 6.01 -26.16 -1.06
N LYS A 214 6.42 -26.30 -2.32
CA LYS A 214 7.77 -26.77 -2.64
C LYS A 214 8.83 -25.70 -2.37
N VAL A 215 9.36 -25.65 -1.15
CA VAL A 215 10.44 -24.78 -0.71
C VAL A 215 11.81 -25.25 -1.22
N TYR A 216 11.97 -26.55 -1.48
CA TYR A 216 13.23 -27.08 -2.03
C TYR A 216 13.36 -26.81 -3.53
N GLY A 217 14.43 -26.15 -3.95
CA GLY A 217 14.63 -25.82 -5.37
C GLY A 217 13.92 -24.57 -5.87
N GLU A 218 13.27 -23.83 -4.98
CA GLU A 218 12.60 -22.56 -5.28
C GLU A 218 13.47 -21.37 -4.82
N PRO A 219 13.44 -20.21 -5.51
CA PRO A 219 14.17 -19.04 -5.06
C PRO A 219 13.73 -18.60 -3.65
N LEU A 220 14.71 -18.23 -2.81
CA LEU A 220 14.48 -17.83 -1.41
C LEU A 220 13.36 -16.79 -1.27
N LEU A 221 13.44 -15.73 -2.09
CA LEU A 221 12.50 -14.62 -2.06
C LEU A 221 11.06 -15.06 -2.37
N THR A 222 10.87 -15.99 -3.30
CA THR A 222 9.55 -16.44 -3.75
C THR A 222 8.78 -17.12 -2.62
N HIS A 223 9.38 -18.13 -1.98
CA HIS A 223 8.67 -18.87 -0.94
C HIS A 223 8.61 -18.11 0.40
N LEU A 224 9.51 -17.14 0.66
CA LEU A 224 9.38 -16.22 1.80
C LEU A 224 8.18 -15.27 1.60
N TYR A 225 8.04 -14.71 0.40
CA TYR A 225 6.91 -13.86 0.04
C TYR A 225 5.58 -14.62 0.14
N ASP A 226 5.52 -15.83 -0.41
CA ASP A 226 4.31 -16.67 -0.41
C ASP A 226 3.89 -17.11 1.01
N SER A 227 4.87 -17.36 1.89
CA SER A 227 4.60 -17.74 3.28
C SER A 227 4.44 -16.55 4.24
N GLY A 228 4.80 -15.33 3.82
CA GLY A 228 4.79 -14.14 4.67
C GLY A 228 5.77 -14.23 5.85
N ARG A 229 6.83 -15.04 5.74
CA ARG A 229 7.84 -15.24 6.79
C ARG A 229 9.13 -14.51 6.46
N GLU A 230 9.87 -14.13 7.51
CA GLU A 230 11.21 -13.55 7.38
C GLU A 230 12.30 -14.63 7.26
N ILE A 231 12.11 -15.77 7.94
CA ILE A 231 13.01 -16.93 7.90
C ILE A 231 12.33 -18.08 7.17
N ALA A 232 13.09 -18.75 6.31
CA ALA A 232 12.64 -19.88 5.51
C ALA A 232 12.21 -21.05 6.41
N VAL A 233 11.07 -21.67 6.09
CA VAL A 233 10.53 -22.81 6.86
C VAL A 233 11.57 -23.93 7.03
N PRO A 234 12.32 -24.38 6.00
CA PRO A 234 13.36 -25.39 6.20
C PRO A 234 14.46 -24.98 7.18
N ILE A 235 14.85 -23.71 7.18
CA ILE A 235 15.86 -23.20 8.13
C ILE A 235 15.28 -23.16 9.53
N GLN A 236 14.13 -22.52 9.70
CA GLN A 236 13.51 -22.29 11.00
C GLN A 236 13.14 -23.60 11.71
N GLU A 237 12.43 -24.50 11.03
CA GLU A 237 11.95 -25.75 11.63
C GLU A 237 13.10 -26.73 11.90
N CYS A 238 14.09 -26.82 11.00
CA CYS A 238 15.26 -27.67 11.24
C CYS A 238 16.10 -27.15 12.41
N VAL A 239 16.36 -25.84 12.48
CA VAL A 239 17.07 -25.25 13.61
C VAL A 239 16.30 -25.47 14.92
N HIS A 240 14.98 -25.27 14.91
CA HIS A 240 14.13 -25.53 16.07
C HIS A 240 14.27 -26.99 16.54
N MET A 241 14.11 -27.98 15.66
CA MET A 241 14.27 -29.40 16.02
C MET A 241 15.68 -29.71 16.55
N LEU A 242 16.73 -29.22 15.88
CA LEU A 242 18.12 -29.49 16.28
C LEU A 242 18.47 -28.85 17.62
N LEU A 243 17.92 -27.68 17.94
CA LEU A 243 18.07 -27.07 19.26
C LEU A 243 17.48 -27.95 20.36
N HIS A 244 16.35 -28.62 20.11
CA HIS A 244 15.67 -29.47 21.08
C HIS A 244 16.35 -30.84 21.28
N THR A 245 16.83 -31.48 20.21
CA THR A 245 17.29 -32.87 20.27
C THR A 245 18.72 -33.09 19.76
N GLY A 246 19.29 -32.17 18.99
CA GLY A 246 20.53 -32.38 18.23
C GLY A 246 21.81 -31.74 18.79
N MET A 247 21.74 -30.81 19.74
CA MET A 247 22.90 -29.99 20.15
C MET A 247 24.11 -30.77 20.70
N ARG A 248 23.87 -31.95 21.27
CA ARG A 248 24.91 -32.83 21.85
C ARG A 248 25.24 -34.02 20.95
N GLU A 249 24.58 -34.17 19.81
CA GLU A 249 24.74 -35.30 18.91
C GLU A 249 26.12 -35.26 18.22
N GLU A 250 26.87 -36.36 18.32
CA GLU A 250 28.24 -36.39 17.79
C GLU A 250 28.26 -36.35 16.26
N GLY A 251 29.02 -35.41 15.70
CA GLY A 251 29.21 -35.32 14.25
C GLY A 251 27.96 -34.83 13.49
N LEU A 252 27.09 -34.06 14.14
CA LEU A 252 25.96 -33.41 13.47
C LEU A 252 26.43 -32.65 12.21
N PHE A 253 25.67 -32.73 11.11
CA PHE A 253 26.06 -32.27 9.75
C PHE A 253 27.19 -33.04 9.07
N ARG A 254 28.03 -33.79 9.78
CA ARG A 254 29.08 -34.65 9.19
C ARG A 254 28.55 -36.03 8.84
N LEU A 255 27.79 -36.66 9.74
CA LEU A 255 27.21 -37.97 9.51
C LEU A 255 25.95 -37.88 8.64
N ALA A 256 25.72 -38.91 7.84
CA ALA A 256 24.56 -39.02 6.96
C ALA A 256 23.50 -39.94 7.58
N ALA A 257 22.26 -39.49 7.61
CA ALA A 257 21.11 -40.33 7.93
C ALA A 257 20.64 -41.12 6.70
N ALA A 258 19.68 -42.01 6.90
CA ALA A 258 19.02 -42.74 5.82
C ALA A 258 18.36 -41.76 4.83
N ALA A 259 18.72 -41.86 3.54
CA ALA A 259 18.22 -40.97 2.50
C ALA A 259 16.69 -40.97 2.37
N SER A 260 16.03 -42.10 2.69
CA SER A 260 14.57 -42.21 2.73
C SER A 260 13.93 -41.33 3.80
N VAL A 261 14.55 -41.24 4.99
CA VAL A 261 14.07 -40.40 6.10
C VAL A 261 14.27 -38.92 5.77
N VAL A 262 15.44 -38.56 5.23
CA VAL A 262 15.71 -37.20 4.75
C VAL A 262 14.69 -36.81 3.66
N LYS A 263 14.45 -37.69 2.68
CA LYS A 263 13.46 -37.43 1.62
C LYS A 263 12.05 -37.20 2.18
N ARG A 264 11.62 -38.01 3.16
CA ARG A 264 10.31 -37.84 3.81
C ARG A 264 10.23 -36.52 4.59
N LEU A 265 11.29 -36.15 5.30
CA LEU A 265 11.37 -34.88 6.01
C LEU A 265 11.32 -33.69 5.04
N LYS A 266 12.07 -33.74 3.94
CA LYS A 266 12.01 -32.73 2.87
C LYS A 266 10.58 -32.54 2.34
N SER A 267 9.89 -33.65 2.02
CA SER A 267 8.49 -33.59 1.56
C SER A 267 7.54 -33.01 2.61
N SER A 268 7.83 -33.19 3.90
CA SER A 268 7.02 -32.62 4.97
C SER A 268 7.29 -31.11 5.14
N LEU A 269 8.55 -30.70 4.98
CA LEU A 269 8.96 -29.29 4.96
C LEU A 269 8.40 -28.56 3.73
N ASP A 270 8.37 -29.21 2.57
CA ASP A 270 7.63 -28.73 1.40
C ASP A 270 6.13 -28.61 1.74
N GLY A 271 5.53 -29.58 2.43
CA GLY A 271 4.11 -29.49 2.79
C GLY A 271 3.73 -28.34 3.74
N GLY A 272 4.69 -27.67 4.38
CA GLY A 272 4.46 -26.64 5.41
C GLY A 272 3.76 -27.16 6.68
N VAL A 273 3.51 -28.47 6.76
CA VAL A 273 2.86 -29.14 7.89
C VAL A 273 3.89 -30.05 8.54
N MET A 274 4.47 -29.59 9.65
CA MET A 274 5.52 -30.34 10.34
C MET A 274 5.06 -30.88 11.69
N ASN A 275 4.99 -32.21 11.79
CA ASN A 275 4.84 -32.88 13.06
C ASN A 275 6.23 -33.18 13.66
N HIS A 276 6.67 -32.32 14.57
CA HIS A 276 7.98 -32.38 15.22
C HIS A 276 8.24 -33.72 15.93
N SER A 277 7.19 -34.42 16.39
CA SER A 277 7.34 -35.71 17.07
C SER A 277 7.66 -36.88 16.14
N GLU A 278 7.49 -36.73 14.83
CA GLU A 278 7.71 -37.81 13.85
C GLU A 278 9.19 -37.96 13.47
N PHE A 279 9.98 -36.89 13.60
CA PHE A 279 11.37 -36.84 13.15
C PHE A 279 12.32 -36.71 14.33
N THR A 280 12.72 -37.86 14.89
CA THR A 280 13.58 -37.92 16.08
C THR A 280 15.07 -37.99 15.77
N ASP A 281 15.46 -38.32 14.53
CA ASP A 281 16.86 -38.47 14.12
C ASP A 281 17.50 -37.09 13.77
N PRO A 282 18.43 -36.57 14.59
CA PRO A 282 19.05 -35.28 14.34
C PRO A 282 19.89 -35.24 13.05
N HIS A 283 20.48 -36.36 12.64
CA HIS A 283 21.26 -36.44 11.40
C HIS A 283 20.37 -36.31 10.17
N ALA A 284 19.12 -36.78 10.25
CA ALA A 284 18.14 -36.60 9.19
C ALA A 284 17.72 -35.13 9.05
N VAL A 285 17.49 -34.45 10.18
CA VAL A 285 17.18 -33.01 10.20
C VAL A 285 18.35 -32.18 9.66
N ALA A 286 19.57 -32.45 10.11
CA ALA A 286 20.78 -31.82 9.59
C ALA A 286 20.97 -32.08 8.07
N GLY A 287 20.64 -33.30 7.61
CA GLY A 287 20.65 -33.67 6.20
C GLY A 287 19.63 -32.89 5.36
N ALA A 288 18.41 -32.71 5.89
CA ALA A 288 17.35 -31.95 5.23
C ALA A 288 17.71 -30.46 5.12
N LEU A 289 18.28 -29.87 6.18
CA LEU A 289 18.75 -28.48 6.18
C LEU A 289 19.88 -28.26 5.17
N LYS A 290 20.90 -29.15 5.15
CA LYS A 290 21.97 -29.10 4.15
C LYS A 290 21.44 -29.18 2.72
N SER A 291 20.46 -30.06 2.52
CA SER A 291 19.87 -30.26 1.20
C SER A 291 19.10 -29.04 0.72
N TYR A 292 18.38 -28.35 1.63
CA TYR A 292 17.68 -27.12 1.28
C TYR A 292 18.65 -26.05 0.80
N LEU A 293 19.69 -25.78 1.61
CA LEU A 293 20.68 -24.74 1.31
C LEU A 293 21.38 -24.98 -0.03
N ARG A 294 21.70 -26.24 -0.35
CA ARG A 294 22.34 -26.64 -1.62
C ARG A 294 21.38 -26.63 -2.82
N GLU A 295 20.10 -26.88 -2.59
CA GLU A 295 19.10 -26.94 -3.65
C GLU A 295 18.55 -25.57 -4.03
N LEU A 296 18.87 -24.50 -3.28
CA LEU A 296 18.51 -23.14 -3.67
C LEU A 296 19.08 -22.82 -5.07
N PRO A 297 18.30 -22.14 -5.95
CA PRO A 297 18.79 -21.74 -7.28
C PRO A 297 20.02 -20.82 -7.24
N GLU A 298 20.19 -20.08 -6.15
CA GLU A 298 21.32 -19.21 -5.87
C GLU A 298 21.83 -19.49 -4.44
N PRO A 299 23.16 -19.47 -4.18
CA PRO A 299 23.68 -19.60 -2.83
C PRO A 299 23.09 -18.56 -1.90
N LEU A 300 22.90 -18.94 -0.63
CA LEU A 300 22.42 -18.00 0.39
C LEU A 300 23.32 -16.77 0.49
N MET A 301 24.62 -16.92 0.20
CA MET A 301 25.62 -15.84 0.18
C MET A 301 25.71 -15.08 -1.16
N THR A 302 24.82 -15.36 -2.11
CA THR A 302 24.65 -14.77 -3.46
C THR A 302 25.81 -14.99 -4.42
N PHE A 303 25.52 -15.05 -5.72
CA PHE A 303 26.56 -15.11 -6.75
C PHE A 303 27.28 -13.76 -6.91
N GLU A 304 26.55 -12.66 -6.77
CA GLU A 304 27.09 -11.29 -6.92
C GLU A 304 28.24 -11.02 -5.95
N LEU A 305 28.10 -11.45 -4.70
CA LEU A 305 29.10 -11.23 -3.65
C LEU A 305 30.16 -12.33 -3.57
N TYR A 306 30.15 -13.32 -4.47
CA TYR A 306 31.04 -14.48 -4.41
C TYR A 306 32.51 -14.08 -4.22
N ASN A 307 33.02 -13.18 -5.08
CA ASN A 307 34.41 -12.70 -5.01
C ASN A 307 34.67 -11.82 -3.77
N ASP A 308 33.69 -11.02 -3.37
CA ASP A 308 33.79 -10.12 -2.21
C ASP A 308 34.03 -10.91 -0.91
N TRP A 309 33.40 -12.09 -0.77
CA TRP A 309 33.61 -12.99 0.36
C TRP A 309 35.07 -13.47 0.48
N PHE A 310 35.68 -13.88 -0.63
CA PHE A 310 37.08 -14.32 -0.62
C PHE A 310 38.06 -13.16 -0.42
N GLN A 311 37.76 -11.97 -0.96
CA GLN A 311 38.56 -10.77 -0.71
C GLN A 311 38.55 -10.38 0.78
N ALA A 312 37.40 -10.49 1.44
CA ALA A 312 37.29 -10.29 2.89
C ALA A 312 38.08 -11.35 3.66
N ALA A 313 37.91 -12.64 3.32
CA ALA A 313 38.63 -13.75 3.96
C ALA A 313 40.16 -13.67 3.80
N GLY A 314 40.63 -13.09 2.68
CA GLY A 314 42.05 -12.92 2.35
C GLY A 314 42.78 -11.82 3.12
N LYS A 315 42.09 -10.99 3.92
CA LYS A 315 42.74 -9.99 4.77
C LYS A 315 43.61 -10.66 5.84
N LYS A 316 44.82 -10.13 6.06
CA LYS A 316 45.79 -10.68 7.02
C LYS A 316 45.41 -10.37 8.45
N GLU A 317 45.14 -9.09 8.74
CA GLU A 317 44.75 -8.63 10.06
C GLU A 317 43.31 -9.00 10.37
N LEU A 318 43.06 -9.49 11.60
CA LEU A 318 41.74 -9.94 12.02
C LEU A 318 40.74 -8.79 12.07
N THR A 319 41.16 -7.60 12.54
CA THR A 319 40.30 -6.40 12.58
C THR A 319 39.83 -6.02 11.18
N ASP A 320 40.76 -5.95 10.23
CA ASP A 320 40.46 -5.61 8.85
C ASP A 320 39.57 -6.67 8.20
N LYS A 321 39.83 -7.95 8.47
CA LYS A 321 39.01 -9.07 8.02
C LYS A 321 37.56 -8.94 8.49
N LEU A 322 37.34 -8.68 9.78
CA LEU A 322 36.00 -8.53 10.34
C LEU A 322 35.28 -7.29 9.79
N GLU A 323 35.98 -6.17 9.62
CA GLU A 323 35.41 -4.97 9.01
C GLU A 323 35.01 -5.20 7.55
N GLN A 324 35.83 -5.92 6.77
CA GLN A 324 35.45 -6.28 5.40
C GLN A 324 34.24 -7.22 5.38
N PHE A 325 34.17 -8.23 6.25
CA PHE A 325 32.99 -9.08 6.35
C PHE A 325 31.73 -8.27 6.68
N LYS A 326 31.79 -7.29 7.57
CA LYS A 326 30.65 -6.39 7.85
C LYS A 326 30.22 -5.61 6.61
N ILE A 327 31.16 -5.15 5.79
CA ILE A 327 30.85 -4.46 4.53
C ILE A 327 30.14 -5.40 3.57
N VAL A 328 30.61 -6.65 3.40
CA VAL A 328 29.96 -7.62 2.51
C VAL A 328 28.57 -8.01 3.03
N LEU A 329 28.42 -8.21 4.34
CA LEU A 329 27.13 -8.51 4.98
C LEU A 329 26.10 -7.39 4.74
N LYS A 330 26.52 -6.11 4.77
CA LYS A 330 25.64 -4.97 4.48
C LYS A 330 25.18 -4.88 3.03
N LYS A 331 25.87 -5.55 2.09
CA LYS A 331 25.49 -5.60 0.68
C LYS A 331 24.50 -6.73 0.37
N LEU A 332 24.34 -7.71 1.26
CA LEU A 332 23.40 -8.81 1.04
C LEU A 332 21.95 -8.27 0.96
N PRO A 333 21.10 -8.86 0.12
CA PRO A 333 19.65 -8.66 0.22
C PRO A 333 19.16 -8.97 1.64
N SER A 334 18.14 -8.26 2.10
CA SER A 334 17.60 -8.36 3.46
C SER A 334 17.23 -9.80 3.84
N GLU A 335 16.60 -10.52 2.93
CA GLU A 335 16.09 -11.88 3.08
C GLU A 335 17.26 -12.86 3.25
N ASN A 336 18.29 -12.72 2.41
CA ASN A 336 19.52 -13.51 2.50
C ASN A 336 20.27 -13.23 3.81
N TYR A 337 20.42 -11.96 4.17
CA TYR A 337 21.07 -11.55 5.42
C TYR A 337 20.36 -12.12 6.64
N ASN A 338 19.03 -12.01 6.71
CA ASN A 338 18.23 -12.50 7.83
C ASN A 338 18.34 -14.02 8.01
N ASN A 339 18.23 -14.77 6.90
CA ASN A 339 18.34 -16.22 6.90
C ASN A 339 19.79 -16.68 7.22
N LEU A 340 20.80 -15.99 6.69
CA LEU A 340 22.21 -16.26 6.98
C LEU A 340 22.53 -15.98 8.45
N ARG A 341 22.09 -14.84 8.98
CA ARG A 341 22.26 -14.46 10.39
C ARG A 341 21.65 -15.52 11.32
N TYR A 342 20.40 -15.90 11.08
CA TYR A 342 19.70 -16.90 11.89
C TYR A 342 20.44 -18.25 11.90
N LEU A 343 20.90 -18.70 10.72
CA LEU A 343 21.67 -19.93 10.59
C LEU A 343 23.03 -19.83 11.30
N VAL A 344 23.81 -18.77 11.07
CA VAL A 344 25.15 -18.60 11.64
C VAL A 344 25.09 -18.49 13.17
N GLN A 345 24.07 -17.85 13.73
CA GLN A 345 23.85 -17.81 15.18
C GLN A 345 23.61 -19.20 15.77
N PHE A 346 22.78 -20.02 15.12
CA PHE A 346 22.60 -21.42 15.49
C PHE A 346 23.92 -22.22 15.42
N LEU A 347 24.68 -22.09 14.33
CA LEU A 347 25.96 -22.79 14.17
C LEU A 347 27.01 -22.37 15.20
N SER A 348 27.01 -21.08 15.57
CA SER A 348 27.87 -20.56 16.64
C SER A 348 27.53 -21.24 17.97
N CYS A 349 26.24 -21.35 18.31
CA CYS A 349 25.78 -22.07 19.50
C CYS A 349 26.13 -23.58 19.45
N LEU A 350 25.99 -24.22 18.30
CA LEU A 350 26.39 -25.63 18.12
C LEU A 350 27.89 -25.81 18.40
N SER A 351 28.71 -24.87 17.94
CA SER A 351 30.17 -24.93 18.11
C SER A 351 30.62 -24.75 19.57
N GLU A 352 29.82 -24.09 20.42
CA GLU A 352 30.11 -24.00 21.86
C GLU A 352 30.05 -25.36 22.56
N GLN A 353 29.26 -26.31 22.01
CA GLN A 353 29.13 -27.68 22.52
C GLN A 353 30.15 -28.65 21.88
N GLN A 354 31.18 -28.14 21.19
CA GLN A 354 32.19 -28.95 20.48
C GLN A 354 32.92 -29.98 21.35
N ALA A 355 32.99 -29.78 22.67
CA ALA A 355 33.56 -30.77 23.59
C ALA A 355 32.78 -32.10 23.59
N VAL A 356 31.47 -32.04 23.34
CA VAL A 356 30.56 -33.20 23.29
C VAL A 356 30.27 -33.61 21.86
N ASN A 357 29.74 -32.69 21.05
CA ASN A 357 29.29 -33.01 19.68
C ASN A 357 30.43 -33.13 18.65
N ARG A 358 31.68 -32.78 19.03
CA ARG A 358 32.89 -32.81 18.18
C ARG A 358 32.87 -31.90 16.94
N MET A 359 31.93 -30.96 16.88
CA MET A 359 31.77 -30.03 15.75
C MET A 359 32.35 -28.64 16.10
N SER A 360 33.64 -28.45 15.80
CA SER A 360 34.30 -27.14 15.89
C SER A 360 33.83 -26.20 14.76
N PRO A 361 34.04 -24.87 14.88
CA PRO A 361 33.72 -23.93 13.80
C PRO A 361 34.32 -24.33 12.45
N SER A 362 35.57 -24.82 12.42
CA SER A 362 36.22 -25.33 11.21
C SER A 362 35.52 -26.60 10.68
N ASN A 363 35.17 -27.55 11.54
CA ASN A 363 34.48 -28.78 11.13
C ASN A 363 33.10 -28.46 10.53
N ILE A 364 32.37 -27.51 11.12
CA ILE A 364 31.09 -27.04 10.63
C ILE A 364 31.27 -26.34 9.27
N ALA A 365 32.27 -25.46 9.14
CA ALA A 365 32.56 -24.76 7.89
C ALA A 365 32.92 -25.72 6.75
N ILE A 366 33.63 -26.81 7.03
CA ILE A 366 33.97 -27.84 6.02
C ILE A 366 32.71 -28.49 5.45
N VAL A 367 31.74 -28.83 6.31
CA VAL A 367 30.55 -29.58 5.88
C VAL A 367 29.44 -28.68 5.33
N LEU A 368 29.30 -27.44 5.83
CA LEU A 368 28.25 -26.52 5.41
C LEU A 368 28.70 -25.51 4.36
N GLY A 369 30.00 -25.17 4.30
CA GLY A 369 30.52 -24.17 3.38
C GLY A 369 30.09 -24.36 1.93
N PRO A 370 30.23 -25.55 1.34
CA PRO A 370 29.79 -25.82 -0.04
C PRO A 370 28.29 -25.67 -0.28
N ASN A 371 27.46 -25.65 0.77
CA ASN A 371 26.02 -25.44 0.69
C ASN A 371 25.64 -23.97 0.96
N LEU A 372 26.60 -23.08 1.24
CA LEU A 372 26.34 -21.66 1.51
C LEU A 372 26.93 -20.75 0.43
N LEU A 373 28.01 -21.19 -0.20
CA LEU A 373 28.75 -20.42 -1.20
C LEU A 373 29.35 -21.36 -2.24
N TRP A 374 28.95 -21.18 -3.50
CA TRP A 374 29.48 -21.90 -4.66
C TRP A 374 29.53 -20.97 -5.88
N PRO A 375 30.44 -21.20 -6.84
CA PRO A 375 30.58 -20.33 -8.00
C PRO A 375 29.38 -20.46 -8.96
N HIS A 376 29.09 -19.39 -9.70
CA HIS A 376 28.12 -19.45 -10.79
C HIS A 376 28.70 -20.30 -11.93
N MET A 377 28.14 -21.48 -12.16
CA MET A 377 28.60 -22.40 -13.20
C MET A 377 27.56 -22.46 -14.33
N GLU A 378 27.96 -22.11 -15.56
CA GLU A 378 27.14 -22.27 -16.76
C GLU A 378 27.40 -23.63 -17.43
N GLY A 379 26.35 -24.46 -17.64
CA GLY A 379 26.40 -25.69 -18.43
C GLY A 379 26.44 -27.04 -17.67
N GLU A 380 26.57 -28.16 -18.41
CA GLU A 380 26.51 -29.56 -17.93
C GLU A 380 27.61 -29.96 -16.92
N ALA A 381 28.60 -29.09 -16.65
CA ALA A 381 29.63 -29.30 -15.63
C ALA A 381 29.12 -29.12 -14.17
N ALA A 382 27.87 -28.64 -13.99
CA ALA A 382 27.30 -28.26 -12.71
C ALA A 382 27.22 -29.36 -11.63
N LEU A 383 27.12 -30.64 -12.01
CA LEU A 383 26.92 -31.75 -11.05
C LEU A 383 28.20 -32.45 -10.61
N LEU A 384 29.26 -32.41 -11.43
CA LEU A 384 30.50 -33.16 -11.18
C LEU A 384 31.52 -32.35 -10.37
N ASP A 385 31.50 -31.02 -10.46
CA ASP A 385 32.49 -30.16 -9.78
C ASP A 385 31.98 -29.54 -8.46
N MET A 386 30.70 -29.74 -8.12
CA MET A 386 30.10 -29.34 -6.84
C MET A 386 30.80 -30.02 -5.63
N ALA A 387 31.49 -31.14 -5.88
CA ALA A 387 32.29 -31.86 -4.89
C ALA A 387 33.76 -31.39 -4.82
N SER A 388 34.25 -30.61 -5.79
CA SER A 388 35.68 -30.32 -6.00
C SER A 388 36.04 -28.83 -6.12
N ALA A 389 35.09 -27.91 -6.23
CA ALA A 389 35.36 -26.47 -6.20
C ALA A 389 35.73 -25.96 -4.77
N SER A 390 37.04 -25.94 -4.49
CA SER A 390 37.77 -25.21 -3.43
C SER A 390 37.25 -25.26 -1.98
N SER A 391 37.02 -26.46 -1.44
CA SER A 391 36.63 -26.70 -0.03
C SER A 391 37.46 -25.92 1.01
N VAL A 392 38.76 -25.70 0.78
CA VAL A 392 39.63 -24.95 1.70
C VAL A 392 39.33 -23.44 1.71
N GLN A 393 39.04 -22.85 0.55
CA GLN A 393 38.82 -21.40 0.45
C GLN A 393 37.47 -21.01 1.03
N VAL A 394 36.42 -21.82 0.82
CA VAL A 394 35.09 -21.57 1.40
C VAL A 394 35.12 -21.70 2.92
N VAL A 395 35.93 -22.62 3.46
CA VAL A 395 36.15 -22.72 4.92
C VAL A 395 36.72 -21.43 5.49
N ALA A 396 37.68 -20.80 4.79
CA ALA A 396 38.26 -19.52 5.22
C ALA A 396 37.24 -18.36 5.25
N VAL A 397 36.12 -18.49 4.55
CA VAL A 397 34.98 -17.55 4.60
C VAL A 397 34.05 -17.90 5.76
N VAL A 398 33.59 -19.16 5.84
CA VAL A 398 32.51 -19.56 6.75
C VAL A 398 32.96 -19.72 8.19
N GLU A 399 34.19 -20.17 8.45
CA GLU A 399 34.70 -20.33 9.82
C GLU A 399 34.72 -19.00 10.61
N PRO A 400 35.26 -17.88 10.09
CA PRO A 400 35.17 -16.59 10.77
C PRO A 400 33.75 -16.12 11.06
N LEU A 401 32.79 -16.38 10.16
CA LEU A 401 31.38 -16.01 10.38
C LEU A 401 30.80 -16.73 11.61
N ILE A 402 31.11 -18.02 11.78
CA ILE A 402 30.66 -18.82 12.93
C ILE A 402 31.38 -18.38 14.21
N LYS A 403 32.72 -18.22 14.14
CA LYS A 403 33.57 -17.93 15.31
C LYS A 403 33.35 -16.53 15.87
N TYR A 404 33.10 -15.54 15.01
CA TYR A 404 32.93 -14.14 15.39
C TYR A 404 31.49 -13.66 15.16
N SER A 405 30.52 -14.57 15.22
CA SER A 405 29.09 -14.31 14.97
C SER A 405 28.56 -13.11 15.77
N SER A 406 28.91 -13.00 17.06
CA SER A 406 28.46 -11.93 17.95
C SER A 406 28.98 -10.53 17.54
N SER A 407 30.16 -10.46 16.94
CA SER A 407 30.75 -9.21 16.43
C SER A 407 30.21 -8.81 15.05
N LEU A 408 29.90 -9.81 14.23
CA LEU A 408 29.42 -9.63 12.85
C LEU A 408 27.91 -9.39 12.77
N PHE A 409 27.13 -9.91 13.73
CA PHE A 409 25.67 -9.78 13.80
C PHE A 409 25.21 -9.16 15.14
N PRO A 410 25.54 -7.88 15.40
CA PRO A 410 25.30 -7.23 16.69
C PRO A 410 23.81 -6.98 16.99
N GLU A 411 22.96 -6.85 15.97
CA GLU A 411 21.50 -6.61 16.09
C GLU A 411 20.74 -7.80 16.69
N GLY A 412 21.43 -8.88 17.05
CA GLY A 412 20.87 -10.03 17.75
C GLY A 412 21.58 -10.31 19.05
N THR A 413 21.71 -9.31 19.94
CA THR A 413 22.28 -9.41 21.30
C THR A 413 21.45 -10.28 22.23
N VAL A 414 21.14 -11.48 21.77
CA VAL A 414 20.76 -12.61 22.57
C VAL A 414 22.02 -13.48 22.58
N PRO A 415 22.74 -13.61 23.71
CA PRO A 415 23.86 -14.55 23.83
C PRO A 415 23.47 -15.91 23.23
N PRO A 416 24.37 -16.68 22.59
CA PRO A 416 24.00 -17.98 22.00
C PRO A 416 23.24 -18.92 22.95
N SER A 417 23.56 -18.85 24.25
CA SER A 417 22.84 -19.51 25.34
C SER A 417 21.38 -19.06 25.52
N MET A 418 21.10 -17.79 25.25
CA MET A 418 19.77 -17.17 25.31
C MET A 418 19.04 -17.24 23.96
N PHE A 419 19.74 -17.35 22.82
CA PHE A 419 19.15 -17.64 21.51
C PHE A 419 18.45 -19.00 21.53
N CYS A 420 19.12 -20.01 22.12
CA CYS A 420 18.46 -21.27 22.48
C CYS A 420 17.16 -21.01 23.24
N LEU A 421 17.22 -20.26 24.35
CA LEU A 421 16.06 -20.01 25.22
C LEU A 421 14.90 -19.28 24.53
N LEU A 422 15.16 -18.33 23.62
CA LEU A 422 14.12 -17.61 22.88
C LEU A 422 13.45 -18.50 21.83
N VAL A 423 14.23 -19.32 21.12
CA VAL A 423 13.69 -20.31 20.16
C VAL A 423 12.90 -21.41 20.89
N PHE A 424 13.32 -21.80 22.10
CA PHE A 424 12.57 -22.74 22.97
C PHE A 424 11.23 -22.16 23.47
N ARG A 425 11.08 -20.82 23.55
CA ARG A 425 9.84 -20.16 24.02
C ARG A 425 8.88 -19.75 22.89
N GLY A 426 9.17 -20.13 21.64
CA GLY A 426 8.32 -19.82 20.49
C GLY A 426 8.32 -18.35 20.07
N GLY A 427 9.26 -17.54 20.56
CA GLY A 427 9.42 -16.16 20.13
C GLY A 427 10.11 -16.09 18.78
N VAL A 428 9.45 -15.50 17.78
CA VAL A 428 10.17 -14.93 16.62
C VAL A 428 11.13 -13.87 17.18
N LEU A 429 12.37 -13.79 16.69
CA LEU A 429 13.28 -12.68 17.00
C LEU A 429 12.68 -11.39 16.42
N GLY A 430 11.68 -10.82 17.11
CA GLY A 430 11.19 -9.49 16.87
C GLY A 430 12.26 -8.50 17.33
N VAL A 431 12.58 -7.57 16.43
CA VAL A 431 13.40 -6.39 16.67
C VAL A 431 12.91 -5.70 17.96
N LEU A 432 13.82 -5.56 18.93
CA LEU A 432 13.73 -4.55 19.99
C LEU A 432 14.65 -3.39 19.63
#